data_AF-A0A1Y1HYV8-F1
#
_entry.id   AF-A0A1Y1HYV8-F1
#
_cell.length_a   1.000
_cell.length_b   1.000
_cell.length_c   1.000
_cell.angle_alpha   90.00
_cell.angle_beta   90.00
_cell.angle_gamma   90.00
#
_symmetry.space_group_name_H-M   'P 1'
#
loop_
_entity.id
_entity.type
_entity.pdbx_description
1 polymer ?
#
loop_
_entity_poly.entity_id
_entity_poly.type
_entity_poly.pdbx_seq_one_letter_code
_entity_poly.pdbx_strand_id
1 'polypeptide(L)'
;MLKTVVSFLEDTQTTYHCLTFCRKALKLDPSAFTCSFQVSDYGILSAIQKVMTTEDKCIRTELHKLNVYRAGDFFKAHVDTPRGPQMFGSLIICLPSAHNGGNLRISHGKKNVNIDWSEKSEDHIQWVALYSDCEHEVKEVLGGYRVTLTYNLYADPLPGPRKSPLTHPNVVLKHTVLYQTLVKALSLDSFMHDGGILGLSLQHRYPHVSEVFVKAPEMMLKGADAVIFAVAKQLGLETQFVQVYYDSELDQLDVQDVSTMYENEEERGLDHLRNNFRLSCNVDYNDVTWCVQGSNFQEPGKIGSAYGNEPSVEVHYCVAALLVVIPEWGEDRGKLLTAAEEDTV
;
A
#
# COMPACT_ATOMS: atom_id res chain seq x y z
N MET A 1 -15.51 -19.37 23.83
CA MET A 1 -15.48 -20.34 22.72
C MET A 1 -16.59 -19.94 21.74
N LEU A 2 -16.24 -19.22 20.68
CA LEU A 2 -17.19 -18.74 19.68
C LEU A 2 -17.17 -19.70 18.49
N LYS A 3 -18.30 -20.37 18.24
CA LYS A 3 -18.48 -21.21 17.06
C LYS A 3 -19.13 -20.35 15.98
N THR A 4 -18.33 -19.81 15.06
CA THR A 4 -18.87 -19.20 13.84
C THR A 4 -19.43 -20.32 12.96
N VAL A 5 -20.71 -20.23 12.61
CA VAL A 5 -21.35 -21.16 11.68
C VAL A 5 -21.26 -20.55 10.29
N VAL A 6 -20.58 -21.27 9.39
CA VAL A 6 -20.60 -21.00 7.95
C VAL A 6 -21.40 -22.12 7.30
N SER A 7 -22.48 -21.78 6.60
CA SER A 7 -23.26 -22.73 5.82
C SER A 7 -23.03 -22.50 4.32
N PHE A 8 -22.77 -23.59 3.60
CA PHE A 8 -22.58 -23.56 2.15
C PHE A 8 -23.91 -23.78 1.44
N LEU A 9 -24.21 -22.97 0.41
CA LEU A 9 -25.25 -23.29 -0.56
C LEU A 9 -24.60 -24.14 -1.66
N GLU A 10 -25.06 -25.38 -1.86
CA GLU A 10 -24.59 -26.20 -2.98
C GLU A 10 -25.07 -25.58 -4.31
N ASP A 11 -24.16 -24.96 -5.08
CA ASP A 11 -23.95 -25.32 -6.49
C ASP A 11 -22.73 -24.64 -7.16
N THR A 12 -22.12 -25.41 -8.08
CA THR A 12 -21.10 -25.06 -9.10
C THR A 12 -19.63 -24.81 -8.70
N GLN A 13 -18.78 -25.81 -9.00
CA GLN A 13 -17.35 -25.64 -9.23
C GLN A 13 -17.12 -24.81 -10.51
N THR A 14 -16.54 -23.62 -10.36
CA THR A 14 -15.94 -22.91 -11.50
C THR A 14 -14.43 -22.90 -11.33
N THR A 15 -13.76 -23.89 -11.93
CA THR A 15 -12.29 -23.97 -11.99
C THR A 15 -11.83 -23.48 -13.36
N TYR A 16 -11.30 -22.25 -13.43
CA TYR A 16 -10.62 -21.77 -14.63
C TYR A 16 -9.21 -22.37 -14.69
N HIS A 17 -8.90 -23.08 -15.79
CA HIS A 17 -7.66 -23.86 -15.99
C HIS A 17 -6.34 -23.08 -15.82
N CYS A 18 -6.34 -21.75 -15.93
CA CYS A 18 -5.16 -20.90 -15.75
C CYS A 18 -4.78 -20.65 -14.28
N LEU A 19 -5.75 -20.73 -13.34
CA LEU A 19 -5.53 -20.42 -11.92
C LEU A 19 -4.82 -21.56 -11.16
N THR A 20 -4.85 -22.78 -11.67
CA THR A 20 -4.38 -23.99 -10.95
C THR A 20 -2.89 -23.97 -10.58
N PHE A 21 -2.06 -23.20 -11.29
CA PHE A 21 -0.61 -23.07 -11.00
C PHE A 21 -0.27 -21.98 -9.98
N CYS A 22 -1.11 -20.95 -9.84
CA CYS A 22 -0.88 -19.86 -8.90
C CYS A 22 -1.70 -20.03 -7.61
N ARG A 23 -2.82 -20.72 -7.69
CA ARG A 23 -3.74 -20.91 -6.58
C ARG A 23 -4.45 -22.25 -6.69
N LYS A 24 -4.49 -22.94 -5.56
CA LYS A 24 -5.30 -24.13 -5.37
C LYS A 24 -6.03 -23.98 -4.06
N ALA A 25 -7.31 -23.61 -4.12
CA ALA A 25 -8.21 -23.43 -2.98
C ALA A 25 -9.66 -23.32 -3.47
N LEU A 26 -10.63 -23.74 -2.66
CA LEU A 26 -12.02 -23.39 -2.89
C LEU A 26 -12.21 -21.91 -2.56
N LYS A 27 -12.84 -21.17 -3.47
CA LYS A 27 -13.27 -19.78 -3.30
C LYS A 27 -14.79 -19.74 -3.36
N LEU A 28 -15.42 -19.05 -2.41
CA LEU A 28 -16.84 -18.77 -2.46
C LEU A 28 -17.06 -17.25 -2.42
N ASP A 29 -17.90 -16.76 -3.31
CA ASP A 29 -18.36 -15.38 -3.30
C ASP A 29 -19.43 -15.17 -2.20
N PRO A 30 -19.64 -13.94 -1.71
CA PRO A 30 -20.52 -13.69 -0.57
C PRO A 30 -21.98 -14.11 -0.78
N SER A 31 -22.43 -14.26 -2.02
CA SER A 31 -23.76 -14.78 -2.36
C SER A 31 -23.91 -16.29 -2.16
N ALA A 32 -22.80 -17.04 -2.09
CA ALA A 32 -22.78 -18.50 -2.01
C ALA A 32 -22.70 -19.05 -0.57
N PHE A 33 -22.57 -18.18 0.44
CA PHE A 33 -22.53 -18.57 1.84
C PHE A 33 -23.16 -17.52 2.74
N THR A 34 -23.47 -17.92 3.98
CA THR A 34 -23.81 -16.97 5.04
C THR A 34 -22.82 -17.10 6.17
N CYS A 35 -22.57 -15.99 6.87
CA CYS A 35 -21.70 -15.96 8.03
C CYS A 35 -22.28 -15.02 9.08
N SER A 36 -22.40 -15.50 10.31
CA SER A 36 -22.85 -14.68 11.45
C SER A 36 -21.75 -13.85 12.09
N PHE A 37 -20.50 -13.98 11.62
CA PHE A 37 -19.37 -13.23 12.15
C PHE A 37 -19.46 -11.76 11.75
N GLN A 38 -19.46 -10.87 12.74
CA GLN A 38 -19.44 -9.42 12.56
C GLN A 38 -18.10 -8.85 13.04
N VAL A 39 -17.37 -8.18 12.16
CA VAL A 39 -16.04 -7.62 12.46
C VAL A 39 -16.09 -6.56 13.56
N SER A 40 -17.21 -5.82 13.63
CA SER A 40 -17.46 -4.75 14.60
C SER A 40 -17.42 -5.22 16.06
N ASP A 41 -17.77 -6.47 16.32
CA ASP A 41 -18.03 -6.96 17.68
C ASP A 41 -16.74 -7.25 18.46
N TYR A 42 -15.60 -7.25 17.77
CA TYR A 42 -14.31 -7.72 18.32
C TYR A 42 -13.26 -6.61 18.46
N GLY A 43 -13.64 -5.35 18.28
CA GLY A 43 -12.70 -4.21 18.31
C GLY A 43 -11.64 -4.23 17.20
N ILE A 44 -11.76 -5.13 16.22
CA ILE A 44 -10.83 -5.28 15.10
C ILE A 44 -10.76 -3.99 14.30
N LEU A 45 -11.91 -3.37 14.01
CA LEU A 45 -11.96 -2.13 13.25
C LEU A 45 -11.24 -0.99 13.97
N SER A 46 -11.43 -0.85 15.29
CA SER A 46 -10.74 0.16 16.09
C SER A 46 -9.22 -0.07 16.12
N ALA A 47 -8.79 -1.33 16.19
CA ALA A 47 -7.37 -1.68 16.13
C ALA A 47 -6.76 -1.33 14.76
N ILE A 48 -7.45 -1.66 13.66
CA ILE A 48 -7.03 -1.31 12.30
C ILE A 48 -7.01 0.22 12.14
N GLN A 49 -8.04 0.92 12.61
CA GLN A 49 -8.15 2.37 12.48
C GLN A 49 -6.96 3.08 13.15
N LYS A 50 -6.58 2.64 14.34
CA LYS A 50 -5.47 3.21 15.11
C LYS A 50 -4.10 2.97 14.46
N VAL A 51 -3.93 1.86 13.74
CA VAL A 51 -2.62 1.43 13.23
C VAL A 51 -2.43 1.77 11.76
N MET A 52 -3.48 1.64 10.95
CA MET A 52 -3.39 1.68 9.49
C MET A 52 -4.01 2.93 8.87
N THR A 53 -4.78 3.71 9.63
CA THR A 53 -5.43 4.94 9.16
C THR A 53 -5.18 6.10 10.12
N THR A 54 -5.68 7.28 9.77
CA THR A 54 -5.71 8.47 10.62
C THR A 54 -7.02 8.53 11.42
N GLU A 55 -7.04 9.24 12.56
CA GLU A 55 -8.17 9.25 13.52
C GLU A 55 -9.49 9.79 12.94
N ASP A 56 -9.45 10.37 11.76
CA ASP A 56 -10.53 11.10 11.07
C ASP A 56 -11.13 10.36 9.87
N LYS A 57 -10.66 9.13 9.57
CA LYS A 57 -11.27 8.25 8.56
C LYS A 57 -12.10 7.17 9.23
N CYS A 58 -13.31 6.93 8.71
CA CYS A 58 -14.12 5.78 9.13
C CYS A 58 -13.75 4.56 8.29
N ILE A 59 -13.54 3.42 8.94
CA ILE A 59 -13.29 2.17 8.22
C ILE A 59 -14.62 1.50 7.90
N ARG A 60 -14.92 1.37 6.61
CA ARG A 60 -15.97 0.47 6.11
C ARG A 60 -15.34 -0.83 5.64
N THR A 61 -15.96 -1.93 6.01
CA THR A 61 -15.55 -3.28 5.56
C THR A 61 -16.58 -3.86 4.61
N GLU A 62 -16.11 -4.53 3.57
CA GLU A 62 -16.96 -5.26 2.63
C GLU A 62 -16.49 -6.71 2.57
N LEU A 63 -17.37 -7.66 2.88
CA LEU A 63 -17.04 -9.08 2.78
C LEU A 63 -16.81 -9.43 1.30
N HIS A 64 -15.60 -9.85 0.97
CA HIS A 64 -15.21 -10.11 -0.40
C HIS A 64 -15.31 -11.58 -0.78
N LYS A 65 -14.79 -12.48 0.04
CA LYS A 65 -14.73 -13.91 -0.27
C LYS A 65 -14.52 -14.76 0.97
N LEU A 66 -14.92 -16.03 0.86
CA LEU A 66 -14.47 -17.10 1.74
C LEU A 66 -13.52 -18.01 0.96
N ASN A 67 -12.39 -18.37 1.57
CA ASN A 67 -11.48 -19.37 1.01
C ASN A 67 -11.37 -20.58 1.94
N VAL A 68 -11.42 -21.78 1.37
CA VAL A 68 -11.11 -23.05 2.05
C VAL A 68 -9.91 -23.68 1.36
N TYR A 69 -8.86 -23.91 2.15
CA TYR A 69 -7.65 -24.63 1.72
C TYR A 69 -7.63 -25.98 2.42
N ARG A 70 -7.53 -27.07 1.66
CA ARG A 70 -7.30 -28.43 2.20
C ARG A 70 -5.83 -28.81 2.13
N ALA A 71 -5.47 -30.00 2.60
CA ALA A 71 -4.10 -30.51 2.43
C ALA A 71 -3.63 -30.44 0.95
N GLY A 72 -2.44 -29.87 0.72
CA GLY A 72 -1.86 -29.65 -0.60
C GLY A 72 -2.38 -28.43 -1.37
N ASP A 73 -3.21 -27.59 -0.74
CA ASP A 73 -3.69 -26.32 -1.29
C ASP A 73 -2.77 -25.16 -0.89
N PHE A 74 -2.67 -24.13 -1.73
CA PHE A 74 -1.78 -22.98 -1.56
C PHE A 74 -2.26 -21.76 -2.36
N PHE A 75 -1.65 -20.60 -2.11
CA PHE A 75 -1.78 -19.43 -2.98
C PHE A 75 -0.42 -18.72 -3.08
N LYS A 76 0.14 -18.65 -4.29
CA LYS A 76 1.41 -17.97 -4.57
C LYS A 76 1.34 -16.47 -4.25
N ALA A 77 2.53 -15.86 -4.17
CA ALA A 77 2.71 -14.45 -3.94
C ALA A 77 1.91 -13.60 -4.94
N HIS A 78 1.12 -12.68 -4.40
CA HIS A 78 0.30 -11.75 -5.16
C HIS A 78 0.02 -10.47 -4.36
N VAL A 79 -0.44 -9.44 -5.05
CA VAL A 79 -0.92 -8.18 -4.46
C VAL A 79 -2.41 -8.08 -4.76
N ASP A 80 -3.18 -7.51 -3.83
CA ASP A 80 -4.62 -7.36 -4.01
C ASP A 80 -4.97 -6.39 -5.13
N THR A 81 -5.87 -6.80 -6.02
CA THR A 81 -6.43 -5.91 -7.05
C THR A 81 -7.25 -4.80 -6.39
N PRO A 82 -6.99 -3.51 -6.70
CA PRO A 82 -7.83 -2.42 -6.24
C PRO A 82 -9.28 -2.63 -6.70
N ARG A 83 -10.23 -2.60 -5.76
CA ARG A 83 -11.67 -2.74 -6.06
C ARG A 83 -12.43 -1.42 -5.96
N GLY A 84 -11.73 -0.33 -5.62
CA GLY A 84 -12.33 0.99 -5.56
C GLY A 84 -11.37 2.06 -5.06
N PRO A 85 -11.72 3.33 -5.25
CA PRO A 85 -10.86 4.48 -4.96
C PRO A 85 -10.45 4.60 -3.48
N GLN A 86 -11.32 4.13 -2.59
CA GLN A 86 -11.14 4.25 -1.14
C GLN A 86 -10.60 2.97 -0.50
N MET A 87 -10.41 1.90 -1.29
CA MET A 87 -9.84 0.65 -0.77
C MET A 87 -8.37 0.87 -0.45
N PHE A 88 -7.97 0.64 0.80
CA PHE A 88 -6.60 0.81 1.24
C PHE A 88 -5.92 -0.49 1.66
N GLY A 89 -6.70 -1.56 1.85
CA GLY A 89 -6.18 -2.83 2.32
C GLY A 89 -7.22 -3.93 2.39
N SER A 90 -6.80 -5.04 2.98
CA SER A 90 -7.61 -6.23 3.19
C SER A 90 -7.47 -6.72 4.63
N LEU A 91 -8.58 -7.21 5.19
CA LEU A 91 -8.64 -7.91 6.46
C LEU A 91 -8.89 -9.39 6.18
N ILE A 92 -7.96 -10.25 6.61
CA ILE A 92 -8.08 -11.70 6.51
C ILE A 92 -8.36 -12.24 7.90
N ILE A 93 -9.45 -12.99 8.04
CA ILE A 93 -9.89 -13.61 9.29
C ILE A 93 -9.84 -15.12 9.10
N CYS A 94 -9.02 -15.81 9.89
CA CYS A 94 -9.03 -17.26 10.01
C CYS A 94 -10.13 -17.68 10.97
N LEU A 95 -11.09 -18.45 10.46
CA LEU A 95 -12.14 -19.04 11.27
C LEU A 95 -11.60 -20.30 11.97
N PRO A 96 -12.18 -20.69 13.12
CA PRO A 96 -11.75 -21.87 13.85
C PRO A 96 -12.00 -23.12 13.01
N SER A 97 -10.92 -23.77 12.58
CA SER A 97 -10.88 -25.02 11.87
C SER A 97 -9.47 -25.59 11.99
N ALA A 98 -9.34 -26.77 12.59
CA ALA A 98 -8.05 -27.40 12.83
C ALA A 98 -7.29 -27.61 11.51
N HIS A 99 -6.08 -27.07 11.43
CA HIS A 99 -5.17 -27.25 10.28
C HIS A 99 -3.69 -27.14 10.69
N ASN A 100 -2.81 -27.65 9.83
CA ASN A 100 -1.35 -27.51 9.93
C ASN A 100 -0.77 -26.96 8.62
N GLY A 101 0.35 -26.24 8.71
CA GLY A 101 0.90 -25.45 7.60
C GLY A 101 -0.03 -24.30 7.22
N GLY A 102 0.00 -23.88 5.95
CA GLY A 102 -0.86 -22.79 5.49
C GLY A 102 -0.42 -21.40 5.95
N ASN A 103 0.86 -21.24 6.32
CA ASN A 103 1.39 -19.98 6.83
C ASN A 103 1.12 -18.84 5.84
N LEU A 104 0.71 -17.71 6.38
CA LEU A 104 0.51 -16.48 5.61
C LEU A 104 1.81 -15.69 5.65
N ARG A 105 2.50 -15.62 4.51
CA ARG A 105 3.68 -14.76 4.36
C ARG A 105 3.26 -13.43 3.73
N ILE A 106 3.73 -12.34 4.31
CA ILE A 106 3.44 -10.98 3.89
C ILE A 106 4.76 -10.24 3.72
N SER A 107 4.92 -9.54 2.59
CA SER A 107 6.11 -8.79 2.22
C SER A 107 5.73 -7.35 1.88
N HIS A 108 6.46 -6.39 2.45
CA HIS A 108 6.34 -4.96 2.14
C HIS A 108 7.73 -4.32 2.17
N GLY A 109 8.29 -4.02 0.99
CA GLY A 109 9.71 -3.65 0.84
C GLY A 109 10.62 -4.75 1.39
N LYS A 110 11.63 -4.39 2.22
CA LYS A 110 12.52 -5.37 2.89
C LYS A 110 11.85 -6.15 4.04
N LYS A 111 10.67 -5.73 4.48
CA LYS A 111 10.01 -6.36 5.64
C LYS A 111 9.27 -7.59 5.18
N ASN A 112 9.57 -8.72 5.81
CA ASN A 112 8.91 -9.99 5.60
C ASN A 112 8.35 -10.47 6.94
N VAL A 113 7.08 -10.87 6.96
CA VAL A 113 6.42 -11.47 8.11
C VAL A 113 5.87 -12.82 7.69
N ASN A 114 6.13 -13.86 8.49
CA ASN A 114 5.55 -15.18 8.31
C ASN A 114 4.64 -15.47 9.50
N ILE A 115 3.34 -15.59 9.25
CA ILE A 115 2.33 -15.79 10.28
C ILE A 115 1.86 -17.24 10.26
N ASP A 116 2.05 -17.94 11.36
CA ASP A 116 1.52 -19.27 11.59
C ASP A 116 0.23 -19.19 12.42
N TRP A 117 -0.86 -19.73 11.87
CA TRP A 117 -2.16 -19.80 12.57
C TRP A 117 -2.51 -21.23 13.02
N SER A 118 -1.68 -22.23 12.71
CA SER A 118 -2.00 -23.64 12.95
C SER A 118 -2.19 -23.98 14.44
N GLU A 119 -1.34 -23.46 15.32
CA GLU A 119 -1.33 -23.83 16.76
C GLU A 119 -2.66 -23.54 17.47
N LYS A 120 -3.34 -22.45 17.13
CA LYS A 120 -4.61 -22.02 17.74
C LYS A 120 -5.80 -22.17 16.81
N SER A 121 -5.61 -22.89 15.70
CA SER A 121 -6.57 -22.95 14.60
C SER A 121 -7.89 -23.62 14.96
N GLU A 122 -7.92 -24.52 15.95
CA GLU A 122 -9.12 -25.30 16.27
C GLU A 122 -10.20 -24.48 16.98
N ASP A 123 -9.81 -23.51 17.80
CA ASP A 123 -10.72 -22.85 18.76
C ASP A 123 -10.60 -21.31 18.81
N HIS A 124 -9.61 -20.71 18.14
CA HIS A 124 -9.43 -19.27 18.09
C HIS A 124 -9.76 -18.67 16.72
N ILE A 125 -10.34 -17.48 16.75
CA ILE A 125 -10.39 -16.59 15.58
C ILE A 125 -9.08 -15.81 15.56
N GLN A 126 -8.39 -15.88 14.43
CA GLN A 126 -7.14 -15.16 14.20
C GLN A 126 -7.33 -14.23 13.02
N TRP A 127 -6.63 -13.10 12.98
CA TRP A 127 -6.80 -12.15 11.90
C TRP A 127 -5.52 -11.37 11.62
N VAL A 128 -5.44 -10.82 10.42
CA VAL A 128 -4.44 -9.83 10.02
C VAL A 128 -5.07 -8.83 9.08
N ALA A 129 -4.69 -7.56 9.20
CA ALA A 129 -4.98 -6.55 8.21
C ALA A 129 -3.66 -6.16 7.51
N LEU A 130 -3.70 -6.04 6.19
CA LEU A 130 -2.57 -5.65 5.37
C LEU A 130 -2.98 -4.54 4.39
N TYR A 131 -2.03 -3.66 4.06
CA TYR A 131 -2.25 -2.68 3.01
C TYR A 131 -2.36 -3.38 1.65
N SER A 132 -3.08 -2.75 0.74
CA SER A 132 -3.43 -3.34 -0.55
C SER A 132 -2.23 -3.53 -1.48
N ASP A 133 -1.11 -2.85 -1.19
CA ASP A 133 0.17 -2.96 -1.88
C ASP A 133 1.14 -3.98 -1.25
N CYS A 134 0.75 -4.65 -0.16
CA CYS A 134 1.53 -5.74 0.41
C CYS A 134 1.41 -6.99 -0.46
N GLU A 135 2.55 -7.56 -0.85
CA GLU A 135 2.60 -8.88 -1.47
C GLU A 135 2.34 -9.93 -0.38
N HIS A 136 1.50 -10.91 -0.67
CA HIS A 136 1.21 -11.98 0.27
C HIS A 136 1.00 -13.34 -0.41
N GLU A 137 1.36 -14.41 0.29
CA GLU A 137 1.19 -15.79 -0.15
C GLU A 137 0.68 -16.67 1.00
N VAL A 138 -0.08 -17.69 0.64
CA VAL A 138 -0.48 -18.78 1.56
C VAL A 138 0.38 -19.99 1.20
N LYS A 139 1.26 -20.37 2.11
CA LYS A 139 2.05 -21.61 1.99
C LYS A 139 1.15 -22.83 1.98
N GLU A 140 1.72 -23.96 1.59
CA GLU A 140 0.97 -25.21 1.50
C GLU A 140 0.36 -25.59 2.85
N VAL A 141 -0.94 -25.89 2.85
CA VAL A 141 -1.61 -26.51 3.99
C VAL A 141 -1.21 -27.99 4.01
N LEU A 142 -0.66 -28.47 5.12
CA LEU A 142 -0.16 -29.84 5.24
C LEU A 142 -1.23 -30.82 5.75
N GLY A 143 -2.24 -30.32 6.46
CA GLY A 143 -3.33 -31.12 7.01
C GLY A 143 -4.50 -30.28 7.49
N GLY A 144 -5.69 -30.89 7.53
CA GLY A 144 -6.93 -30.23 7.94
C GLY A 144 -7.48 -29.26 6.90
N TYR A 145 -8.24 -28.27 7.37
CA TYR A 145 -8.87 -27.25 6.53
C TYR A 145 -8.61 -25.84 7.08
N ARG A 146 -7.93 -25.00 6.31
CA ARG A 146 -7.77 -23.58 6.65
C ARG A 146 -8.90 -22.80 6.00
N VAL A 147 -9.80 -22.25 6.84
CA VAL A 147 -10.96 -21.48 6.39
C VAL A 147 -10.76 -20.01 6.71
N THR A 148 -10.87 -19.15 5.70
CA THR A 148 -10.67 -17.70 5.87
C THR A 148 -11.79 -16.88 5.25
N LEU A 149 -12.16 -15.79 5.92
CA LEU A 149 -12.92 -14.68 5.34
C LEU A 149 -11.95 -13.58 4.94
N THR A 150 -12.14 -12.99 3.77
CA THR A 150 -11.41 -11.79 3.36
C THR A 150 -12.40 -10.65 3.21
N TYR A 151 -12.12 -9.52 3.85
CA TYR A 151 -12.84 -8.26 3.73
C TYR A 151 -11.96 -7.23 3.03
N ASN A 152 -12.54 -6.49 2.09
CA ASN A 152 -11.93 -5.27 1.57
C ASN A 152 -12.10 -4.16 2.61
N LEU A 153 -11.03 -3.42 2.89
CA LEU A 153 -11.03 -2.29 3.81
C LEU A 153 -11.06 -0.99 3.04
N TYR A 154 -12.07 -0.17 3.31
CA TYR A 154 -12.25 1.16 2.73
C TYR A 154 -12.09 2.21 3.82
N ALA A 155 -11.32 3.25 3.51
CA ALA A 155 -11.18 4.41 4.38
C ALA A 155 -12.12 5.50 3.85
N ASP A 156 -13.37 5.44 4.28
CA ASP A 156 -14.37 6.42 3.89
C ASP A 156 -14.17 7.68 4.74
N PRO A 157 -14.20 8.88 4.14
CA PRO A 157 -14.22 10.12 4.91
C PRO A 157 -15.50 10.15 5.77
N LEU A 158 -15.40 10.72 6.98
CA LEU A 158 -16.57 10.97 7.80
C LEU A 158 -17.60 11.80 7.01
N PRO A 159 -18.93 11.61 7.25
CA PRO A 159 -19.96 12.39 6.56
C PRO A 159 -19.71 13.91 6.71
N GLY A 160 -19.36 14.58 5.61
CA GLY A 160 -18.95 15.99 5.59
C GLY A 160 -18.32 16.42 4.26
N PRO A 161 -18.00 17.72 4.06
CA PRO A 161 -17.39 18.20 2.82
C PRO A 161 -16.07 17.48 2.52
N ARG A 162 -15.97 16.99 1.28
CA ARG A 162 -14.95 16.07 0.76
C ARG A 162 -13.58 16.75 0.62
N LYS A 163 -12.75 16.71 1.66
CA LYS A 163 -11.30 16.98 1.57
C LYS A 163 -10.53 15.90 2.32
N SER A 164 -9.30 15.61 1.89
CA SER A 164 -8.43 14.73 2.68
C SER A 164 -8.24 15.34 4.07
N PRO A 165 -8.56 14.62 5.15
CA PRO A 165 -8.62 15.21 6.48
C PRO A 165 -7.28 15.84 6.92
N LEU A 166 -6.15 15.24 6.57
CA LEU A 166 -4.83 15.80 6.89
C LEU A 166 -4.52 17.10 6.14
N THR A 167 -5.19 17.36 5.00
CA THR A 167 -5.11 18.65 4.30
C THR A 167 -6.22 19.61 4.70
N HIS A 168 -7.06 19.22 5.68
CA HIS A 168 -8.10 20.10 6.20
C HIS A 168 -7.46 21.19 7.07
N PRO A 169 -7.88 22.46 6.95
CA PRO A 169 -7.29 23.57 7.72
C PRO A 169 -7.25 23.35 9.24
N ASN A 170 -8.23 22.60 9.77
CA ASN A 170 -8.36 22.32 11.20
C ASN A 170 -7.41 21.22 11.72
N VAL A 171 -6.68 20.49 10.86
CA VAL A 171 -5.69 19.51 11.32
C VAL A 171 -4.37 20.22 11.60
N VAL A 172 -3.94 20.18 12.86
CA VAL A 172 -2.73 20.87 13.32
C VAL A 172 -1.53 19.92 13.22
N LEU A 173 -0.82 19.93 12.09
CA LEU A 173 0.44 19.17 11.94
C LEU A 173 1.67 19.92 12.45
N LYS A 174 1.49 21.17 12.92
CA LYS A 174 2.56 22.06 13.43
C LYS A 174 3.39 21.44 14.56
N HIS A 175 2.82 20.52 15.34
CA HIS A 175 3.51 19.83 16.43
C HIS A 175 4.28 18.58 15.98
N THR A 176 4.15 18.17 14.72
CA THR A 176 4.90 17.04 14.19
C THR A 176 6.36 17.44 13.94
N VAL A 177 7.28 16.51 14.22
CA VAL A 177 8.72 16.71 13.97
C VAL A 177 8.98 17.03 12.50
N LEU A 178 8.23 16.40 11.59
CA LEU A 178 8.37 16.64 10.16
C LEU A 178 8.06 18.09 9.79
N TYR A 179 6.93 18.63 10.26
CA TYR A 179 6.55 20.02 10.01
C TYR A 179 7.61 20.99 10.54
N GLN A 180 8.01 20.83 11.80
CA GLN A 180 9.01 21.70 12.43
C GLN A 180 10.36 21.64 11.73
N THR A 181 10.77 20.45 11.30
CA THR A 181 12.02 20.25 10.56
C THR A 181 11.96 20.97 9.21
N LEU A 182 10.85 20.86 8.48
CA LEU A 182 10.70 21.51 7.18
C LEU A 182 10.61 23.04 7.30
N VAL A 183 9.88 23.57 8.28
CA VAL A 183 9.87 25.02 8.59
C VAL A 183 11.28 25.53 8.89
N LYS A 184 12.00 24.80 9.77
CA LYS A 184 13.38 25.16 10.11
C LYS A 184 14.29 25.12 8.88
N ALA A 185 14.15 24.10 8.03
CA ALA A 185 14.93 23.99 6.80
C ALA A 185 14.63 25.15 5.85
N LEU A 186 13.35 25.47 5.60
CA LEU A 186 12.93 26.59 4.77
C LEU A 186 13.41 27.95 5.29
N SER A 187 13.63 28.07 6.60
CA SER A 187 14.16 29.27 7.26
C SER A 187 15.69 29.41 7.14
N LEU A 188 16.39 28.42 6.58
CA LEU A 188 17.83 28.47 6.37
C LEU A 188 18.16 28.86 4.93
N ASP A 189 18.95 29.91 4.79
CA ASP A 189 19.54 30.35 3.52
C ASP A 189 20.33 29.23 2.81
N SER A 190 21.01 28.38 3.59
CA SER A 190 21.78 27.25 3.07
C SER A 190 20.95 26.11 2.50
N PHE A 191 19.63 26.08 2.76
CA PHE A 191 18.76 25.01 2.29
C PHE A 191 18.16 25.39 0.93
N MET A 192 18.69 24.79 -0.15
CA MET A 192 18.23 25.01 -1.53
C MET A 192 18.12 26.50 -1.86
N HIS A 193 19.19 27.29 -1.68
CA HIS A 193 19.18 28.75 -1.83
C HIS A 193 18.46 29.23 -3.09
N ASP A 194 18.84 28.69 -4.25
CA ASP A 194 18.29 29.04 -5.57
C ASP A 194 16.89 28.42 -5.84
N GLY A 195 16.30 27.78 -4.83
CA GLY A 195 15.09 26.97 -4.96
C GLY A 195 15.34 25.63 -5.65
N GLY A 196 14.27 24.98 -6.11
CA GLY A 196 14.35 23.74 -6.89
C GLY A 196 13.31 22.71 -6.47
N ILE A 197 13.56 21.44 -6.80
CA ILE A 197 12.63 20.34 -6.52
C ILE A 197 13.22 19.41 -5.48
N LEU A 198 12.50 19.25 -4.37
CA LEU A 198 12.80 18.27 -3.33
C LEU A 198 12.03 16.98 -3.61
N GLY A 199 12.74 15.87 -3.79
CA GLY A 199 12.18 14.55 -4.08
C GLY A 199 12.08 13.68 -2.82
N LEU A 200 10.90 13.13 -2.57
CA LEU A 200 10.61 12.22 -1.46
C LEU A 200 10.09 10.90 -2.02
N SER A 201 10.82 9.80 -1.79
CA SER A 201 10.35 8.46 -2.15
C SER A 201 9.19 8.04 -1.24
N LEU A 202 8.12 7.50 -1.82
CA LEU A 202 6.97 7.01 -1.07
C LEU A 202 7.21 5.59 -0.56
N GLN A 203 6.68 5.29 0.62
CA GLN A 203 6.79 3.97 1.23
C GLN A 203 5.81 2.96 0.63
N HIS A 204 4.66 3.43 0.18
CA HIS A 204 3.65 2.59 -0.46
C HIS A 204 3.69 2.72 -1.97
N ARG A 205 3.26 1.64 -2.62
CA ARG A 205 2.96 1.67 -4.06
C ARG A 205 1.52 2.15 -4.24
N TYR A 206 1.26 2.94 -5.27
CA TYR A 206 -0.09 3.38 -5.62
C TYR A 206 -0.43 3.06 -7.08
N PRO A 207 -1.72 2.96 -7.43
CA PRO A 207 -2.15 2.73 -8.80
C PRO A 207 -2.14 4.05 -9.59
N HIS A 208 -0.95 4.59 -9.88
CA HIS A 208 -0.79 5.93 -10.48
C HIS A 208 -1.39 6.09 -11.88
N VAL A 209 -1.65 4.99 -12.59
CA VAL A 209 -2.36 4.97 -13.88
C VAL A 209 -3.88 5.09 -13.73
N SER A 210 -4.41 5.01 -12.51
CA SER A 210 -5.83 5.19 -12.26
C SER A 210 -6.21 6.67 -12.31
N GLU A 211 -7.23 7.01 -13.10
CA GLU A 211 -7.81 8.37 -13.11
C GLU A 211 -8.18 8.87 -11.72
N VAL A 212 -8.56 7.96 -10.82
CA VAL A 212 -8.93 8.28 -9.45
C VAL A 212 -7.73 8.86 -8.70
N PHE A 213 -6.58 8.18 -8.75
CA PHE A 213 -5.40 8.62 -8.02
C PHE A 213 -4.91 9.96 -8.55
N VAL A 214 -4.98 10.18 -9.86
CA VAL A 214 -4.61 11.47 -10.47
C VAL A 214 -5.55 12.60 -10.01
N LYS A 215 -6.84 12.33 -9.87
CA LYS A 215 -7.85 13.33 -9.48
C LYS A 215 -7.84 13.67 -7.99
N ALA A 216 -7.49 12.73 -7.12
CA ALA A 216 -7.55 12.92 -5.67
C ALA A 216 -6.53 12.03 -4.92
N PRO A 217 -5.22 12.24 -5.13
CA PRO A 217 -4.19 11.42 -4.51
C PRO A 217 -4.27 11.46 -2.97
N GLU A 218 -4.62 12.62 -2.41
CA GLU A 218 -4.72 12.88 -0.97
C GLU A 218 -5.68 11.97 -0.22
N MET A 219 -6.65 11.39 -0.92
CA MET A 219 -7.61 10.44 -0.35
C MET A 219 -7.03 9.03 -0.22
N MET A 220 -6.06 8.70 -1.08
CA MET A 220 -5.50 7.35 -1.25
C MET A 220 -4.17 7.13 -0.53
N LEU A 221 -3.48 8.20 -0.12
CA LEU A 221 -2.20 8.11 0.58
C LEU A 221 -2.31 7.33 1.88
N LYS A 222 -1.29 6.51 2.15
CA LYS A 222 -1.20 5.59 3.29
C LYS A 222 -0.05 6.00 4.20
N GLY A 223 -0.26 5.85 5.51
CA GLY A 223 0.81 5.99 6.51
C GLY A 223 1.58 7.31 6.42
N ALA A 224 2.92 7.21 6.42
CA ALA A 224 3.83 8.37 6.40
C ALA A 224 3.71 9.21 5.12
N ASP A 225 3.37 8.60 3.98
CA ASP A 225 3.22 9.30 2.71
C ASP A 225 2.11 10.37 2.79
N ALA A 226 1.02 10.04 3.48
CA ALA A 226 -0.10 10.95 3.71
C ALA A 226 0.30 12.14 4.59
N VAL A 227 1.10 11.90 5.62
CA VAL A 227 1.60 12.94 6.55
C VAL A 227 2.55 13.88 5.82
N ILE A 228 3.47 13.35 5.02
CA ILE A 228 4.43 14.16 4.24
C ILE A 228 3.69 15.10 3.28
N PHE A 229 2.74 14.56 2.50
CA PHE A 229 1.95 15.35 1.57
C PHE A 229 1.14 16.44 2.29
N ALA A 230 0.53 16.10 3.43
CA ALA A 230 -0.26 17.04 4.20
C ALA A 230 0.56 18.18 4.80
N VAL A 231 1.75 17.88 5.34
CA VAL A 231 2.69 18.91 5.83
C VAL A 231 3.09 19.86 4.70
N ALA A 232 3.42 19.33 3.52
CA ALA A 232 3.78 20.17 2.36
C ALA A 232 2.61 21.09 1.96
N LYS A 233 1.38 20.58 1.92
CA LYS A 233 0.18 21.38 1.64
C LYS A 233 -0.11 22.43 2.70
N GLN A 234 0.05 22.12 3.98
CA GLN A 234 -0.16 23.09 5.07
C GLN A 234 0.87 24.21 5.07
N LEU A 235 2.07 23.94 4.55
CA LEU A 235 3.11 24.95 4.32
C LEU A 235 2.93 25.73 3.01
N GLY A 236 1.85 25.47 2.25
CA GLY A 236 1.60 26.14 0.97
C GLY A 236 2.56 25.72 -0.15
N LEU A 237 3.28 24.61 0.00
CA LEU A 237 4.22 24.14 -1.03
C LEU A 237 3.47 23.47 -2.18
N GLU A 238 3.95 23.71 -3.39
CA GLU A 238 3.49 22.99 -4.57
C GLU A 238 4.03 21.56 -4.55
N THR A 239 3.19 20.61 -4.94
CA THR A 239 3.50 19.18 -4.85
C THR A 239 3.00 18.44 -6.08
N GLN A 240 3.78 17.48 -6.56
CA GLN A 240 3.42 16.60 -7.67
C GLN A 240 3.75 15.15 -7.35
N PHE A 241 2.80 14.24 -7.56
CA PHE A 241 3.06 12.81 -7.51
C PHE A 241 3.58 12.32 -8.86
N VAL A 242 4.66 11.55 -8.84
CA VAL A 242 5.30 11.03 -10.06
C VAL A 242 5.61 9.56 -9.89
N GLN A 243 5.45 8.80 -10.97
CA GLN A 243 5.96 7.42 -11.03
C GLN A 243 7.46 7.46 -11.28
N VAL A 244 8.17 6.54 -10.65
CA VAL A 244 9.61 6.38 -10.83
C VAL A 244 9.86 5.04 -11.50
N TYR A 245 10.44 5.06 -12.70
CA TYR A 245 10.75 3.87 -13.48
C TYR A 245 12.25 3.80 -13.77
N TYR A 246 12.73 2.57 -13.92
CA TYR A 246 14.10 2.27 -14.29
C TYR A 246 14.17 2.02 -15.80
N ASP A 247 15.00 2.79 -16.47
CA ASP A 247 15.37 2.63 -17.87
C ASP A 247 16.45 1.54 -17.94
N SER A 248 16.02 0.29 -17.97
CA SER A 248 16.92 -0.80 -18.38
C SER A 248 16.82 -0.96 -19.89
N GLU A 249 17.95 -0.98 -20.58
CA GLU A 249 18.06 -1.44 -21.98
C GLU A 249 17.54 -2.90 -22.21
N LEU A 250 16.98 -3.55 -21.19
CA LEU A 250 16.45 -4.91 -21.18
C LEU A 250 14.97 -5.02 -21.60
N ASP A 251 14.22 -3.91 -21.73
CA ASP A 251 12.82 -3.94 -22.21
C ASP A 251 12.70 -4.29 -23.72
N GLN A 252 13.81 -4.58 -24.41
CA GLN A 252 13.83 -5.13 -25.77
C GLN A 252 14.02 -6.66 -25.83
N LEU A 253 14.08 -7.37 -24.70
CA LEU A 253 14.28 -8.83 -24.69
C LEU A 253 13.08 -9.58 -24.12
N ASP A 254 12.62 -10.56 -24.90
CA ASP A 254 11.48 -11.43 -24.65
C ASP A 254 11.54 -12.12 -23.26
N VAL A 255 10.35 -12.38 -22.69
CA VAL A 255 10.05 -12.78 -21.30
C VAL A 255 10.58 -14.18 -20.90
N GLN A 256 11.57 -14.75 -21.61
CA GLN A 256 12.05 -16.11 -21.37
C GLN A 256 13.42 -16.23 -20.69
N ASP A 257 14.23 -15.16 -20.58
CA ASP A 257 15.62 -15.30 -20.09
C ASP A 257 15.90 -14.76 -18.68
N VAL A 258 14.89 -14.36 -17.91
CA VAL A 258 15.06 -13.71 -16.58
C VAL A 258 15.45 -14.70 -15.45
N SER A 259 15.64 -15.99 -15.76
CA SER A 259 15.86 -17.01 -14.72
C SER A 259 17.31 -17.16 -14.23
N THR A 260 18.30 -16.49 -14.83
CA THR A 260 19.73 -16.85 -14.61
C THR A 260 20.62 -15.76 -14.01
N MET A 261 20.11 -14.57 -13.65
CA MET A 261 20.98 -13.45 -13.27
C MET A 261 21.01 -13.07 -11.78
N TYR A 262 20.28 -13.77 -10.89
CA TYR A 262 20.17 -13.38 -9.47
C TYR A 262 21.33 -13.77 -8.55
N GLU A 263 22.51 -14.14 -9.06
CA GLU A 263 23.58 -14.65 -8.19
C GLU A 263 24.75 -13.69 -7.91
N ASN A 264 24.85 -12.50 -8.49
CA ASN A 264 26.07 -11.68 -8.28
C ASN A 264 25.80 -10.17 -8.18
N GLU A 265 25.32 -9.70 -7.03
CA GLU A 265 25.37 -8.27 -6.68
C GLU A 265 25.78 -8.06 -5.21
N GLU A 266 27.03 -8.36 -4.90
CA GLU A 266 27.78 -7.57 -3.92
C GLU A 266 28.76 -6.69 -4.70
N GLU A 267 28.71 -5.37 -4.44
CA GLU A 267 29.78 -4.41 -4.75
C GLU A 267 29.89 -3.82 -6.19
N ARG A 268 28.80 -3.32 -6.80
CA ARG A 268 28.89 -2.36 -7.92
C ARG A 268 28.12 -1.06 -7.62
N GLY A 269 28.83 0.07 -7.76
CA GLY A 269 28.52 1.35 -7.09
C GLY A 269 27.20 2.04 -7.46
N LEU A 270 26.68 2.78 -6.48
CA LEU A 270 25.39 3.51 -6.50
C LEU A 270 25.29 4.64 -7.54
N ASP A 271 26.40 5.12 -8.10
CA ASP A 271 26.40 6.26 -9.03
C ASP A 271 25.88 5.90 -10.43
N HIS A 272 26.09 4.66 -10.89
CA HIS A 272 25.57 4.22 -12.20
C HIS A 272 24.05 4.06 -12.21
N LEU A 273 23.43 3.83 -11.04
CA LEU A 273 21.98 3.66 -10.93
C LEU A 273 21.22 4.97 -11.14
N ARG A 274 21.80 6.14 -10.78
CA ARG A 274 21.12 7.45 -10.89
C ARG A 274 20.77 7.81 -12.33
N ASN A 275 21.63 7.48 -13.29
CA ASN A 275 21.46 7.84 -14.70
C ASN A 275 20.34 7.04 -15.41
N ASN A 276 19.81 6.01 -14.76
CA ASN A 276 18.82 5.12 -15.36
C ASN A 276 17.42 5.34 -14.79
N PHE A 277 17.23 6.29 -13.86
CA PHE A 277 15.89 6.59 -13.35
C PHE A 277 15.21 7.66 -14.19
N ARG A 278 13.93 7.44 -14.48
CA ARG A 278 13.06 8.41 -15.15
C ARG A 278 11.79 8.65 -14.35
N LEU A 279 11.25 9.85 -14.50
CA LEU A 279 10.03 10.30 -13.85
C LEU A 279 8.90 10.39 -14.88
N SER A 280 7.66 10.12 -14.47
CA SER A 280 6.48 10.25 -15.36
C SER A 280 6.08 11.70 -15.65
N CYS A 281 7.00 12.64 -15.52
CA CYS A 281 6.83 14.08 -15.73
C CYS A 281 8.05 14.65 -16.47
N ASN A 282 7.96 15.89 -16.93
CA ASN A 282 9.03 16.55 -17.70
C ASN A 282 10.18 17.08 -16.82
N VAL A 283 10.45 16.45 -15.68
CA VAL A 283 11.54 16.81 -14.77
C VAL A 283 12.59 15.71 -14.87
N ASP A 284 13.86 16.08 -15.11
CA ASP A 284 14.95 15.11 -15.08
C ASP A 284 15.17 14.61 -13.66
N TYR A 285 15.37 13.30 -13.51
CA TYR A 285 15.63 12.70 -12.20
C TYR A 285 16.84 13.32 -11.49
N ASN A 286 17.85 13.75 -12.27
CA ASN A 286 19.09 14.33 -11.76
C ASN A 286 18.95 15.78 -11.32
N ASP A 287 17.91 16.49 -11.78
CA ASP A 287 17.59 17.86 -11.35
C ASP A 287 16.83 17.89 -10.01
N VAL A 288 16.47 16.72 -9.47
CA VAL A 288 15.75 16.58 -8.20
C VAL A 288 16.73 16.37 -7.04
N THR A 289 16.59 17.18 -5.99
CA THR A 289 17.29 16.98 -4.72
C THR A 289 16.56 15.92 -3.89
N TRP A 290 17.08 14.70 -3.84
CA TRP A 290 16.44 13.59 -3.12
C TRP A 290 16.80 13.55 -1.63
N CYS A 291 15.78 13.57 -0.75
CA CYS A 291 15.95 13.56 0.71
C CYS A 291 16.62 12.29 1.28
N VAL A 292 16.62 11.20 0.54
CA VAL A 292 17.25 9.92 0.92
C VAL A 292 18.27 9.58 -0.16
N GLN A 293 19.56 9.80 0.11
CA GLN A 293 20.64 9.41 -0.80
C GLN A 293 20.71 7.88 -0.89
N GLY A 294 20.78 7.36 -2.12
CA GLY A 294 20.66 5.93 -2.40
C GLY A 294 19.19 5.53 -2.40
N SER A 295 18.58 5.64 -3.57
CA SER A 295 17.17 5.33 -3.81
C SER A 295 16.83 3.93 -3.27
N ASN A 296 16.17 3.89 -2.10
CA ASN A 296 15.37 2.74 -1.67
C ASN A 296 14.12 2.55 -2.56
N PHE A 297 14.15 2.98 -3.84
CA PHE A 297 13.26 2.46 -4.86
C PHE A 297 13.69 1.01 -5.07
N GLN A 298 13.31 0.13 -4.14
CA GLN A 298 13.95 -1.18 -4.04
C GLN A 298 13.62 -2.11 -5.20
N GLU A 299 12.65 -1.76 -6.04
CA GLU A 299 12.31 -2.48 -7.27
C GLU A 299 11.57 -1.50 -8.21
N PRO A 300 12.26 -0.51 -8.80
CA PRO A 300 11.63 0.42 -9.72
C PRO A 300 11.25 -0.35 -10.98
N GLY A 301 10.02 -0.19 -11.47
CA GLY A 301 9.54 -0.93 -12.63
C GLY A 301 8.96 -2.32 -12.36
N LYS A 302 8.93 -2.82 -11.10
CA LYS A 302 8.08 -3.99 -10.79
C LYS A 302 6.61 -3.57 -10.82
N ILE A 303 6.04 -3.68 -12.01
CA ILE A 303 4.62 -3.86 -12.21
C ILE A 303 4.21 -5.08 -11.36
N GLY A 304 3.59 -4.83 -10.22
CA GLY A 304 2.86 -5.88 -9.53
C GLY A 304 1.66 -6.23 -10.41
N SER A 305 1.74 -7.33 -11.15
CA SER A 305 0.54 -7.93 -11.74
C SER A 305 -0.39 -8.26 -10.58
N ALA A 306 -1.47 -7.48 -10.44
CA ALA A 306 -2.49 -7.74 -9.44
C ALA A 306 -3.22 -9.04 -9.83
N TYR A 307 -2.69 -10.17 -9.39
CA TYR A 307 -3.36 -11.47 -9.50
C TYR A 307 -4.46 -11.54 -8.43
N GLY A 308 -5.55 -10.82 -8.66
CA GLY A 308 -6.82 -11.09 -8.02
C GLY A 308 -7.47 -12.35 -8.60
N ASN A 309 -8.66 -12.69 -8.10
CA ASN A 309 -9.48 -13.81 -8.63
C ASN A 309 -9.82 -13.68 -10.12
N GLU A 310 -9.64 -12.48 -10.68
CA GLU A 310 -9.64 -12.19 -12.10
C GLU A 310 -8.24 -11.69 -12.43
N PRO A 311 -7.51 -12.29 -13.39
CA PRO A 311 -6.27 -11.71 -13.88
C PRO A 311 -6.60 -10.38 -14.56
N SER A 312 -6.43 -9.26 -13.83
CA SER A 312 -6.51 -7.93 -14.43
C SER A 312 -5.11 -7.45 -14.73
N VAL A 313 -4.81 -7.24 -16.01
CA VAL A 313 -3.55 -6.63 -16.48
C VAL A 313 -3.61 -5.11 -16.37
N GLU A 314 -4.73 -4.53 -15.90
CA GLU A 314 -5.00 -3.09 -16.06
C GLU A 314 -4.52 -2.21 -14.91
N VAL A 315 -4.31 -2.75 -13.70
CA VAL A 315 -3.90 -1.94 -12.54
C VAL A 315 -2.55 -2.36 -12.01
N HIS A 316 -1.56 -1.54 -12.29
CA HIS A 316 -0.18 -1.74 -11.84
C HIS A 316 0.10 -0.83 -10.66
N TYR A 317 0.38 -1.43 -9.50
CA TYR A 317 1.00 -0.72 -8.40
C TYR A 317 2.43 -0.40 -8.79
N CYS A 318 2.78 0.88 -8.83
CA CYS A 318 4.13 1.31 -9.14
C CYS A 318 4.73 2.11 -7.99
N VAL A 319 6.05 2.15 -8.01
CA VAL A 319 6.87 2.97 -7.12
C VAL A 319 6.64 4.43 -7.47
N ALA A 320 6.52 5.28 -6.46
CA ALA A 320 6.33 6.70 -6.66
C ALA A 320 7.13 7.58 -5.72
N ALA A 321 7.20 8.82 -6.15
CA ALA A 321 7.76 9.92 -5.39
C ALA A 321 6.76 11.07 -5.30
N LEU A 322 6.88 11.82 -4.22
CA LEU A 322 6.34 13.16 -4.09
C LEU A 322 7.45 14.15 -4.40
N LEU A 323 7.25 14.93 -5.45
CA LEU A 323 8.05 16.12 -5.75
C LEU A 323 7.44 17.30 -5.03
N VAL A 324 8.27 18.09 -4.34
CA VAL A 324 7.87 19.31 -3.65
C VAL A 324 8.69 20.46 -4.20
N VAL A 325 8.02 21.50 -4.71
CA VAL A 325 8.70 22.69 -5.22
C VAL A 325 9.11 23.56 -4.05
N ILE A 326 10.41 23.82 -3.94
CA ILE A 326 11.00 24.69 -2.94
C ILE A 326 11.28 26.04 -3.61
N PRO A 327 10.66 27.14 -3.16
CA PRO A 327 10.92 28.46 -3.74
C PRO A 327 12.35 28.92 -3.43
N GLU A 328 12.87 29.83 -4.25
CA GLU A 328 14.13 30.52 -4.00
C GLU A 328 14.11 31.23 -2.63
N TRP A 329 15.27 31.37 -2.02
CA TRP A 329 15.43 32.14 -0.80
C TRP A 329 15.04 33.61 -1.03
N GLY A 330 14.15 34.13 -0.18
CA GLY A 330 13.70 35.52 -0.28
C GLY A 330 12.24 35.70 0.09
N GLU A 331 11.58 36.61 -0.63
CA GLU A 331 10.23 37.09 -0.30
C GLU A 331 9.18 35.96 -0.30
N ASP A 332 9.27 35.02 -1.24
CA ASP A 332 8.28 33.95 -1.37
C ASP A 332 8.38 32.95 -0.21
N ARG A 333 9.57 32.62 0.29
CA ARG A 333 9.72 31.86 1.54
C ARG A 333 9.22 32.64 2.75
N GLY A 334 9.49 33.94 2.80
CA GLY A 334 8.99 34.84 3.85
C GLY A 334 7.46 34.79 3.96
N LYS A 335 6.76 34.81 2.83
CA LYS A 335 5.29 34.67 2.77
C LYS A 335 4.81 33.32 3.32
N LEU A 336 5.46 32.21 2.94
CA LEU A 336 5.09 30.88 3.43
C LEU A 336 5.30 30.75 4.95
N LEU A 337 6.41 31.27 5.46
CA LEU A 337 6.74 31.23 6.89
C LEU A 337 5.81 32.13 7.72
N THR A 338 5.46 33.31 7.21
CA THR A 338 4.51 34.23 7.87
C THR A 338 3.10 33.61 7.92
N ALA A 339 2.64 33.03 6.81
CA ALA A 339 1.36 32.31 6.77
C ALA A 339 1.32 31.12 7.74
N ALA A 340 2.45 30.41 7.91
CA ALA A 340 2.58 29.34 8.90
C ALA A 340 2.49 29.85 10.35
N GLU A 341 2.90 31.08 10.64
CA GLU A 341 2.84 31.72 11.96
C GLU A 341 1.47 32.37 12.26
N GLU A 342 0.74 32.88 11.28
CA GLU A 342 -0.57 33.53 11.48
C GLU A 342 -1.70 32.54 11.85
N ASP A 343 -1.64 31.30 11.41
CA ASP A 343 -2.56 30.21 11.79
C ASP A 343 -2.38 29.72 13.25
N THR A 344 -1.83 30.56 14.16
CA THR A 344 -1.42 30.18 15.53
C THR A 344 -2.14 30.99 16.62
N VAL A 345 -3.06 31.89 16.25
CA VAL A 345 -3.84 32.75 17.17
C VAL A 345 -5.26 32.24 17.33
#